data_AF-A0A0A1VB01-F1
#
_entry.id   AF-A0A0A1VB01-F1
#
_cell.length_a   1.000
_cell.length_b   1.000
_cell.length_c   1.000
_cell.angle_alpha   90.00
_cell.angle_beta   90.00
_cell.angle_gamma   90.00
#
_symmetry.space_group_name_H-M   'P 1'
#
loop_
_entity.id
_entity.type
_entity.pdbx_description
1 polymer ?
#
loop_
_entity_poly.entity_id
_entity_poly.type
_entity_poly.pdbx_seq_one_letter_code
_entity_poly.pdbx_strand_id
1 'polypeptide(L)' 'MRARKGVTQEELADRCDMFRTYLSRIESGQANPTLTALHVLARGLEVSVPELLSPPEMPMERVRVQGAQPVSRGRVRR' A
#
# COMPACT_ATOMS: atom_id res chain seq x y z
N MET A 1 1.58 11.95 1.54
CA MET A 1 2.77 11.48 2.29
C MET A 1 4.01 11.34 1.40
N ARG A 2 4.10 10.36 0.48
CA ARG A 2 5.27 10.16 -0.39
C ARG A 2 5.71 11.38 -1.19
N ALA A 3 4.75 12.00 -1.90
CA ALA A 3 5.02 13.20 -2.71
C ALA A 3 5.58 14.36 -1.88
N ARG A 4 5.11 14.52 -0.62
CA ARG A 4 5.61 15.52 0.32
C ARG A 4 7.08 15.26 0.73
N LYS A 5 7.52 13.99 0.67
CA LYS A 5 8.91 13.58 0.94
C LYS A 5 9.77 13.44 -0.32
N GLY A 6 9.24 13.74 -1.51
CA GLY A 6 9.97 13.62 -2.78
C GLY A 6 10.33 12.19 -3.18
N VAL A 7 9.72 11.16 -2.58
CA VAL A 7 10.09 9.74 -2.80
C VAL A 7 9.25 9.11 -3.93
N THR A 8 9.89 8.43 -4.87
CA THR A 8 9.23 7.70 -5.97
C THR A 8 8.66 6.35 -5.50
N GLN A 9 7.69 5.77 -6.22
CA GLN A 9 7.07 4.49 -5.80
C GLN A 9 8.10 3.36 -5.76
N GLU A 10 9.00 3.36 -6.73
CA GLU A 10 10.10 2.40 -6.81
C GLU A 10 11.00 2.52 -5.58
N GLU A 11 11.41 3.74 -5.25
CA GLU A 11 12.30 3.94 -4.10
C GLU A 11 11.65 3.61 -2.76
N LEU A 12 10.35 3.88 -2.57
CA LEU A 12 9.68 3.43 -1.35
C LEU A 12 9.53 1.91 -1.31
N ALA A 13 9.25 1.28 -2.46
CA ALA A 13 9.12 -0.16 -2.55
C ALA A 13 10.44 -0.84 -2.14
N ASP A 14 11.58 -0.30 -2.60
CA ASP A 14 12.91 -0.76 -2.21
C ASP A 14 13.17 -0.57 -0.71
N ARG A 15 12.86 0.61 -0.15
CA ARG A 15 12.99 0.88 1.30
C ARG A 15 12.15 -0.06 2.16
N CYS A 16 11.02 -0.52 1.63
CA CYS A 16 10.08 -1.38 2.32
C CYS A 16 10.28 -2.88 2.02
N ASP A 17 11.21 -3.25 1.14
CA ASP A 17 11.37 -4.63 0.63
C ASP A 17 10.03 -5.20 0.10
N MET A 18 9.36 -4.41 -0.75
CA MET A 18 8.06 -4.74 -1.33
C MET A 18 8.10 -4.63 -2.84
N PHE A 19 7.24 -5.37 -3.53
CA PHE A 19 7.06 -5.15 -4.97
C PHE A 19 6.41 -3.78 -5.22
N ARG A 20 6.99 -2.98 -6.13
CA ARG A 20 6.43 -1.70 -6.59
C ARG A 20 4.96 -1.82 -7.03
N THR A 21 4.60 -2.93 -7.68
CA THR A 21 3.22 -3.24 -8.10
C THR A 21 2.27 -3.41 -6.92
N TYR A 22 2.73 -4.02 -5.83
CA TYR A 22 1.95 -4.16 -4.60
C TYR A 22 1.77 -2.80 -3.91
N LEU A 23 2.83 -2.00 -3.82
CA LEU A 23 2.75 -0.64 -3.29
C LEU A 23 1.77 0.24 -4.10
N SER A 24 1.82 0.16 -5.43
CA SER A 24 0.87 0.87 -6.30
C SER A 24 -0.59 0.47 -6.03
N ARG A 25 -0.87 -0.83 -5.80
CA ARG A 25 -2.20 -1.30 -5.42
C ARG A 25 -2.63 -0.81 -4.03
N ILE A 26 -1.70 -0.72 -3.08
CA ILE A 26 -1.98 -0.14 -1.75
C ILE A 26 -2.36 1.33 -1.90
N GLU A 27 -1.57 2.13 -2.63
CA GLU A 27 -1.81 3.56 -2.83
C GLU A 27 -3.12 3.88 -3.55
N SER A 28 -3.56 2.99 -4.46
CA SER A 28 -4.82 3.13 -5.21
C SER A 28 -6.03 2.47 -4.52
N GLY A 29 -5.87 1.96 -3.30
CA GLY A 29 -6.95 1.28 -2.56
C GLY A 29 -7.37 -0.05 -3.18
N GLN A 30 -6.54 -0.67 -4.02
CA GLN A 30 -6.79 -1.96 -4.68
C GLN A 30 -6.18 -3.15 -3.93
N ALA A 31 -5.66 -2.93 -2.72
CA ALA A 31 -5.11 -3.96 -1.86
C ALA A 31 -5.56 -3.76 -0.41
N ASN A 32 -5.68 -4.88 0.32
CA ASN A 32 -5.87 -4.89 1.76
C ASN A 32 -4.58 -5.40 2.44
N PRO A 33 -3.62 -4.51 2.76
CA PRO A 33 -2.35 -4.91 3.36
C PRO A 33 -2.51 -5.41 4.79
N THR A 34 -1.61 -6.31 5.21
CA THR A 34 -1.55 -6.77 6.59
C THR A 34 -1.04 -5.66 7.51
N LEU A 35 -1.27 -5.80 8.82
CA LEU A 35 -0.70 -4.85 9.81
C LEU A 35 0.83 -4.81 9.75
N THR A 36 1.47 -5.95 9.49
CA THR A 36 2.93 -6.03 9.29
C THR A 36 3.38 -5.20 8.08
N ALA A 37 2.67 -5.29 6.95
CA ALA A 37 2.97 -4.48 5.77
C ALA A 37 2.79 -2.98 6.05
N LEU A 38 1.73 -2.60 6.78
CA LEU A 38 1.51 -1.21 7.23
C LEU A 38 2.65 -0.72 8.14
N HIS A 39 3.14 -1.56 9.05
CA HIS A 39 4.28 -1.22 9.90
C HIS A 39 5.55 -0.97 9.08
N VAL A 40 5.84 -1.84 8.12
CA VAL A 40 6.99 -1.70 7.22
C VAL A 40 6.89 -0.42 6.37
N LEU A 41 5.70 -0.12 5.84
CA LEU A 41 5.44 1.12 5.11
C LEU A 41 5.64 2.37 5.97
N ALA A 42 5.12 2.35 7.21
CA ALA A 42 5.30 3.46 8.14
C ALA A 42 6.79 3.72 8.42
N ARG A 43 7.59 2.67 8.62
CA ARG A 43 9.04 2.80 8.77
C ARG A 43 9.71 3.34 7.52
N GLY A 44 9.40 2.82 6.33
CA GLY A 44 9.98 3.29 5.07
C GLY A 44 9.61 4.74 4.72
N LEU A 45 8.48 5.20 5.23
CA LEU A 45 8.04 6.59 5.16
C LEU A 45 8.54 7.47 6.32
N GLU A 46 9.24 6.90 7.30
CA GLU A 46 9.68 7.58 8.53
C GLU A 46 8.52 8.31 9.23
N VAL A 47 7.42 7.60 9.44
CA VAL A 47 6.24 8.06 10.19
C VAL A 47 5.78 6.98 11.15
N SER A 48 4.91 7.34 12.09
CA SER A 48 4.26 6.36 12.95
C SER A 48 3.10 5.65 12.24
N VAL A 49 2.73 4.43 12.68
CA VAL A 49 1.55 3.73 12.16
C VAL A 49 0.25 4.54 12.37
N PRO A 50 0.01 5.19 13.53
CA PRO A 50 -1.14 6.08 13.69
C PRO A 50 -1.15 7.25 12.70
N GLU A 51 0.00 7.87 12.42
CA GLU A 51 0.11 8.95 11.44
C GLU A 51 -0.19 8.44 10.01
N LEU A 52 0.27 7.24 9.67
CA LEU A 52 -0.01 6.60 8.38
C LEU A 52 -1.52 6.33 8.18
N LEU A 53 -2.24 6.02 9.25
CA LEU A 53 -3.66 5.68 9.24
C LEU A 53 -4.58 6.85 9.60
N SER A 54 -4.00 8.02 9.87
CA SER A 54 -4.78 9.20 10.21
C SER A 54 -5.60 9.65 9.00
N PRO A 55 -6.88 10.02 9.18
CA PRO A 55 -7.67 10.56 8.09
C PRO A 55 -7.00 11.82 7.55
N PRO A 56 -6.99 12.02 6.22
CA PRO A 56 -6.46 13.25 5.66
C PRO A 56 -7.31 14.45 6.10
N GLU A 57 -6.67 15.62 6.21
CA GLU A 57 -7.32 16.87 6.60
C GLU A 57 -8.45 17.27 5.64
N MET A 58 -8.38 16.80 4.39
CA MET A 58 -9.43 16.96 3.40
C MET A 58 -10.33 15.72 3.35
N PRO A 59 -11.67 15.88 3.28
CA PRO A 59 -12.57 14.76 3.16
C PRO A 59 -12.30 14.01 1.85
N MET A 60 -11.88 12.75 1.97
CA MET A 60 -11.74 11.84 0.84
C MET A 60 -13.06 11.12 0.59
N GLU A 61 -13.43 10.95 -0.67
CA GLU A 61 -14.43 9.96 -1.05
C GLU A 61 -13.94 8.58 -0.62
N ARG A 62 -14.76 7.84 0.14
CA ARG A 62 -14.37 6.51 0.64
C ARG A 62 -14.25 5.55 -0.53
N VAL A 63 -13.03 5.33 -1.02
CA VAL A 63 -12.76 4.27 -1.98
C VAL A 63 -12.95 2.94 -1.25
N ARG A 64 -14.03 2.22 -1.58
CA ARG A 64 -14.18 0.83 -1.15
C ARG A 64 -13.03 0.06 -1.79
N VAL A 65 -12.21 -0.59 -0.95
CA VAL A 65 -11.24 -1.55 -1.46
C VAL A 65 -12.00 -2.56 -2.31
N GLN A 66 -11.65 -2.68 -3.59
CA GLN A 66 -12.21 -3.75 -4.41
C GLN A 66 -11.71 -5.04 -3.80
N GLY A 67 -12.59 -5.71 -3.05
CA GLY A 67 -12.30 -7.01 -2.45
C GLY A 67 -11.76 -7.95 -3.51
N ALA A 68 -10.75 -8.73 -3.12
CA ALA A 68 -9.99 -9.62 -3.97
C ALA A 68 -10.80 -10.14 -5.17
N GLN A 69 -10.46 -9.67 -6.38
CA GLN A 69 -10.75 -10.49 -7.56
C GLN A 69 -10.21 -11.88 -7.24
N PRO A 70 -11.01 -12.95 -7.39
CA PRO A 70 -10.52 -14.29 -7.12
C PRO A 70 -9.28 -14.49 -7.98
N VAL A 71 -8.13 -14.73 -7.33
CA VAL A 71 -6.92 -15.15 -8.03
C VAL A 71 -7.32 -16.29 -8.93
N SER A 72 -7.28 -16.06 -10.24
CA SER A 72 -7.50 -17.11 -11.23
C SER A 72 -6.46 -18.18 -10.95
N ARG A 73 -6.89 -19.26 -10.28
CA ARG A 73 -6.06 -20.44 -10.06
C ARG A 73 -5.77 -20.99 -11.46
N GLY A 74 -4.61 -20.62 -11.99
CA GLY A 74 -4.05 -21.25 -13.17
C GLY A 74 -4.13 -22.76 -12.95
N ARG A 75 -4.77 -23.45 -13.89
CA ARG A 75 -4.96 -24.91 -13.84
C ARG A 75 -3.56 -25.52 -13.78
N VAL A 76 -3.16 -26.05 -12.62
CA VAL A 76 -1.93 -26.84 -12.49
C VAL A 76 -2.12 -28.04 -13.42
N ARG A 77 -1.38 -28.05 -14.53
CA ARG A 77 -1.30 -29.23 -15.39
C ARG A 77 -0.60 -30.31 -14.57
N ARG A 78 -1.34 -31.37 -14.26
CA ARG A 78 -0.76 -32.65 -13.84
C ARG A 78 -0.06 -33.30 -15.03
#